data_AF-A0A8F9WFR2-F1
#
_entry.id   AF-A0A8F9WFR2-F1
#
_cell.length_a   1.000
_cell.length_b   1.000
_cell.length_c   1.000
_cell.angle_alpha   90.00
_cell.angle_beta   90.00
_cell.angle_gamma   90.00
#
_symmetry.space_group_name_H-M   'P 1'
#
loop_
_entity.id
_entity.type
_entity.pdbx_description
1 polymer ?
#
loop_
_entity_poly.entity_id
_entity_poly.type
_entity_poly.pdbx_seq_one_letter_code
_entity_poly.pdbx_strand_id
1 'polypeptide(L)'
;MKKALIISISVIIIFILSFITYWNLPIEVTRKSDIRFGNELIQKIQDYKKTNNKLPENHDWQTLKKLGFKMEDLGTKPLYAKDSTNTYELSFSDGFEGPYLMWNSQEGKWTIDFPKIVSK
;
A
#
# COMPACT_ATOMS: atom_id res chain seq x y z
N MET A 1 -23.58 44.71 2.02
CA MET A 1 -22.33 44.36 1.29
C MET A 1 -21.24 43.81 2.21
N LYS A 2 -20.81 44.53 3.26
CA LYS A 2 -19.73 44.05 4.18
C LYS A 2 -20.03 42.69 4.84
N LYS A 3 -21.26 42.45 5.30
CA LYS A 3 -21.66 41.17 5.91
C LYS A 3 -21.59 39.99 4.94
N ALA A 4 -22.03 40.19 3.69
CA ALA A 4 -21.96 39.17 2.65
C ALA A 4 -20.50 38.86 2.28
N LEU A 5 -19.63 39.87 2.21
CA LEU A 5 -18.20 39.69 1.99
C LEU A 5 -17.54 38.86 3.11
N ILE A 6 -17.85 39.16 4.38
CA ILE A 6 -17.34 38.40 5.53
C ILE A 6 -17.80 36.94 5.46
N ILE A 7 -19.08 36.69 5.19
CA ILE A 7 -19.62 35.33 5.06
C ILE A 7 -18.91 34.57 3.94
N SER A 8 -18.75 35.17 2.75
CA SER A 8 -18.06 34.54 1.63
C SER A 8 -16.61 34.19 1.96
N ILE A 9 -15.88 35.09 2.64
CA ILE A 9 -14.50 34.83 3.07
C ILE A 9 -14.46 33.71 4.11
N SER A 10 -15.36 33.70 5.09
CA SER A 10 -15.45 32.63 6.09
C SER A 10 -15.70 31.27 5.46
N VAL A 11 -16.58 31.19 4.46
CA VAL A 11 -16.84 29.95 3.72
C VAL A 11 -15.60 29.46 2.98
N ILE A 12 -14.88 30.36 2.30
CA ILE A 12 -13.62 30.02 1.60
C ILE A 12 -12.58 29.49 2.59
N ILE A 13 -12.42 30.13 3.76
CA ILE A 13 -11.49 29.68 4.80
C ILE A 13 -11.84 28.26 5.28
N ILE A 14 -13.13 27.96 5.48
CA ILE A 14 -13.59 26.62 5.88
C ILE A 14 -13.24 25.57 4.82
N PHE A 15 -13.42 25.89 3.53
CA PHE A 15 -13.04 24.97 2.44
C PHE A 15 -11.53 24.73 2.41
N ILE A 16 -10.71 25.77 2.57
CA ILE A 16 -9.24 25.64 2.61
C ILE A 16 -8.82 24.76 3.79
N LEU A 17 -9.37 24.99 4.99
CA LEU A 17 -9.06 24.17 6.17
C LEU A 17 -9.49 22.71 5.99
N SER A 18 -10.67 22.48 5.42
CA SER A 18 -11.14 21.13 5.08
C SER A 18 -10.22 20.43 4.08
N PHE A 19 -9.72 21.16 3.09
CA PHE A 19 -8.78 20.61 2.11
C PHE A 19 -7.43 20.25 2.74
N ILE A 20 -6.86 21.15 3.56
CA ILE A 20 -5.59 20.89 4.25
C ILE A 20 -5.71 19.68 5.19
N THR A 21 -6.80 19.59 5.95
CA THR A 21 -7.03 18.47 6.87
C THR A 21 -7.19 17.14 6.12
N TYR A 22 -7.90 17.13 4.99
CA TYR A 22 -8.04 15.95 4.15
C TYR A 22 -6.67 15.45 3.62
N TRP A 23 -5.80 16.36 3.17
CA TRP A 23 -4.47 16.02 2.66
C TRP A 23 -3.49 15.55 3.74
N ASN A 24 -3.68 15.96 4.99
CA ASN A 24 -2.84 15.56 6.12
C ASN A 24 -3.40 14.33 6.87
N LEU A 25 -4.39 13.64 6.33
CA LEU A 25 -4.91 12.43 6.96
C LEU A 25 -3.85 11.31 6.96
N PRO A 26 -3.74 10.55 8.06
CA PRO A 26 -2.81 9.44 8.17
C PRO A 26 -3.14 8.34 7.15
N ILE A 27 -2.11 7.63 6.69
CA ILE A 27 -2.22 6.61 5.62
C ILE A 27 -3.12 5.44 6.05
N GLU A 28 -3.19 5.16 7.35
CA GLU A 28 -4.04 4.17 7.98
C GLU A 28 -5.53 4.45 7.73
N VAL A 29 -5.89 5.72 7.52
CA VAL A 29 -7.26 6.15 7.21
C VAL A 29 -7.47 6.17 5.69
N THR A 30 -6.60 6.85 4.95
CA THR A 30 -6.77 7.05 3.49
C THR A 30 -6.61 5.75 2.70
N ARG A 31 -5.80 4.80 3.19
CA ARG A 31 -5.52 3.50 2.56
C ARG A 31 -6.01 2.30 3.37
N LYS A 32 -6.99 2.51 4.26
CA LYS A 32 -7.50 1.49 5.19
C LYS A 32 -7.85 0.15 4.55
N SER A 33 -8.49 0.18 3.38
CA SER A 33 -8.91 -1.04 2.67
C SER A 33 -7.72 -1.83 2.14
N ASP A 34 -6.75 -1.15 1.55
CA ASP A 34 -5.54 -1.75 1.00
C ASP A 34 -4.68 -2.32 2.11
N ILE A 35 -4.49 -1.57 3.20
CA ILE A 35 -3.76 -2.04 4.39
C ILE A 35 -4.40 -3.29 4.97
N ARG A 36 -5.73 -3.34 5.08
CA ARG A 36 -6.44 -4.53 5.56
C ARG A 36 -6.17 -5.74 4.67
N PHE A 37 -6.32 -5.60 3.36
CA PHE A 37 -6.06 -6.68 2.42
C PHE A 37 -4.58 -7.11 2.42
N GLY A 38 -3.65 -6.14 2.44
CA GLY A 38 -2.23 -6.40 2.56
C GLY A 38 -1.86 -7.16 3.83
N ASN A 39 -2.47 -6.82 4.96
CA ASN A 39 -2.27 -7.53 6.23
C ASN A 39 -2.73 -9.00 6.16
N GLU A 40 -3.84 -9.29 5.49
CA GLU A 40 -4.28 -10.67 5.24
C GLU A 40 -3.26 -11.45 4.40
N LEU A 41 -2.69 -10.82 3.36
CA LEU A 41 -1.64 -11.42 2.54
C LEU A 41 -0.36 -11.66 3.34
N ILE A 42 0.07 -10.68 4.15
CA ILE A 42 1.23 -10.77 5.04
C ILE A 42 1.09 -11.99 5.95
N GLN A 43 -0.06 -12.16 6.62
CA GLN A 43 -0.31 -13.31 7.48
C GLN A 43 -0.15 -14.63 6.73
N LYS A 44 -0.77 -14.77 5.56
CA LYS A 44 -0.66 -15.98 4.73
C LYS A 44 0.76 -16.26 4.25
N ILE A 45 1.53 -15.22 3.92
CA ILE A 45 2.95 -15.35 3.57
C ILE A 45 3.76 -15.83 4.77
N GLN A 46 3.49 -15.32 5.97
CA GLN A 46 4.19 -15.77 7.18
C GLN A 46 3.85 -17.24 7.50
N ASP A 47 2.60 -17.65 7.35
CA ASP A 47 2.20 -19.04 7.57
C ASP A 47 2.79 -19.99 6.51
N TYR A 48 2.84 -19.53 5.25
CA TYR A 48 3.57 -20.24 4.19
C TYR A 48 5.05 -20.39 4.55
N LYS A 49 5.70 -19.31 5.01
CA LYS A 49 7.12 -19.32 5.39
C LYS A 49 7.39 -20.30 6.54
N LYS A 50 6.54 -20.32 7.57
CA LYS A 50 6.64 -21.26 8.68
C LYS A 50 6.52 -22.72 8.22
N THR A 51 5.61 -22.99 7.29
CA THR A 51 5.32 -24.35 6.81
C THR A 51 6.37 -24.88 5.84
N ASN A 52 6.86 -24.02 4.95
CA ASN A 52 7.76 -24.40 3.85
C ASN A 52 9.23 -24.05 4.10
N ASN A 53 9.52 -23.38 5.22
CA ASN A 53 10.83 -22.84 5.58
C ASN A 53 11.44 -21.88 4.53
N LYS A 54 10.60 -21.30 3.67
CA LYS A 54 10.99 -20.34 2.62
C LYS A 54 9.84 -19.40 2.27
N LEU A 55 10.17 -18.22 1.76
CA LEU A 55 9.18 -17.32 1.16
C LEU A 55 8.70 -17.83 -0.20
N PRO A 56 7.49 -17.45 -0.64
CA PRO A 56 7.03 -17.69 -2.02
C PRO A 56 7.99 -17.08 -3.04
N GLU A 57 8.23 -17.77 -4.16
CA GLU A 57 9.08 -17.23 -5.24
C GLU A 57 8.36 -16.13 -6.04
N ASN A 58 9.10 -15.14 -6.53
CA ASN A 58 8.55 -13.94 -7.21
C ASN A 58 7.60 -14.26 -8.36
N HIS A 59 7.93 -15.30 -9.14
CA HIS A 59 7.19 -15.71 -10.33
C HIS A 59 6.41 -17.02 -10.13
N ASP A 60 6.29 -17.50 -8.89
CA ASP A 60 5.42 -18.65 -8.59
C ASP A 60 3.96 -18.16 -8.46
N TRP A 61 3.39 -17.83 -9.61
CA TRP A 61 2.02 -17.32 -9.72
C TRP A 61 0.99 -18.29 -9.15
N GLN A 62 1.24 -19.60 -9.23
CA GLN A 62 0.32 -20.58 -8.67
C GLN A 62 0.27 -20.49 -7.15
N THR A 63 1.44 -20.40 -6.50
CA THR A 63 1.53 -20.21 -5.05
C THR A 63 0.96 -18.86 -4.64
N LEU A 64 1.34 -17.77 -5.31
CA LEU A 64 0.83 -16.43 -4.99
C LEU A 64 -0.69 -16.35 -5.14
N LYS A 65 -1.29 -16.98 -6.17
CA LYS A 65 -2.74 -17.06 -6.32
C LYS A 65 -3.40 -17.81 -5.15
N LYS A 66 -2.81 -18.92 -4.71
CA LYS A 66 -3.31 -19.68 -3.55
C LYS A 66 -3.21 -18.89 -2.24
N LEU A 67 -2.22 -18.01 -2.12
CA LEU A 67 -2.11 -17.07 -0.98
C LEU A 67 -3.12 -15.92 -1.05
N GLY A 68 -3.88 -15.79 -2.13
CA GLY A 68 -4.96 -14.81 -2.27
C GLY A 68 -4.57 -13.55 -3.03
N PHE A 69 -3.40 -13.51 -3.67
CA PHE A 69 -3.07 -12.44 -4.59
C PHE A 69 -4.02 -12.45 -5.79
N LYS A 70 -4.46 -11.26 -6.21
CA LYS A 70 -5.16 -11.08 -7.47
C LYS A 70 -4.13 -11.07 -8.59
N MET A 71 -4.46 -11.74 -9.70
CA MET A 71 -3.61 -11.77 -10.89
C MET A 71 -4.16 -10.75 -11.88
N GLU A 72 -3.31 -9.84 -12.33
CA GLU A 72 -3.57 -8.86 -13.38
C GLU A 72 -2.51 -9.00 -14.49
N ASP A 73 -2.69 -8.32 -15.61
CA ASP A 73 -1.85 -8.49 -16.81
C ASP A 73 -0.35 -8.24 -16.55
N LEU A 74 -0.03 -7.37 -15.58
CA LEU A 74 1.34 -7.00 -15.21
C LEU A 74 1.89 -7.77 -13.99
N GLY A 75 1.16 -8.75 -13.46
CA GLY A 75 1.59 -9.59 -12.33
C GLY A 75 0.56 -9.68 -11.20
N THR A 76 1.01 -9.58 -9.96
CA THR A 76 0.12 -9.64 -8.78
C THR A 76 -0.36 -8.26 -8.36
N LYS A 77 -1.55 -8.19 -7.74
CA LYS A 77 -2.03 -6.99 -7.05
C LYS A 77 -2.39 -7.30 -5.59
N PRO A 78 -1.71 -6.69 -4.60
CA PRO A 78 -0.51 -5.85 -4.75
C PRO A 78 0.66 -6.63 -5.37
N LEU A 79 1.64 -5.91 -5.91
CA LEU A 79 2.87 -6.51 -6.42
C LEU A 79 3.64 -7.15 -5.26
N TYR A 80 4.16 -8.34 -5.47
CA TYR A 80 5.02 -9.05 -4.52
C TYR A 80 6.44 -9.18 -5.07
N ALA A 81 7.43 -8.89 -4.23
CA ALA A 81 8.83 -9.16 -4.54
C ALA A 81 9.58 -9.60 -3.27
N LYS A 82 10.34 -10.69 -3.36
CA LYS A 82 11.34 -11.11 -2.38
C LYS A 82 12.75 -10.88 -2.91
N ASP A 83 13.67 -10.63 -1.98
CA ASP A 83 15.09 -10.62 -2.23
C ASP A 83 15.74 -11.97 -1.85
N SER A 84 17.07 -12.06 -1.96
CA SER A 84 17.84 -13.22 -1.54
C SER A 84 18.01 -13.33 -0.02
N THR A 85 17.74 -12.26 0.74
CA THR A 85 17.96 -12.16 2.19
C THR A 85 16.75 -12.57 3.03
N ASN A 86 15.73 -13.15 2.39
CA ASN A 86 14.48 -13.59 3.04
C ASN A 86 13.60 -12.41 3.50
N THR A 87 13.77 -11.26 2.84
CA THR A 87 12.94 -10.07 2.95
C THR A 87 12.00 -10.03 1.74
N TYR A 88 10.77 -9.58 1.94
CA TYR A 88 9.83 -9.30 0.86
C TYR A 88 9.13 -7.96 1.02
N GLU A 89 8.60 -7.48 -0.09
CA GLU A 89 7.80 -6.28 -0.23
C GLU A 89 6.44 -6.56 -0.85
N LEU A 90 5.44 -5.78 -0.41
CA LEU A 90 4.16 -5.63 -1.07
C LEU A 90 4.01 -4.17 -1.52
N SER A 91 3.64 -3.96 -2.78
CA SER A 91 3.47 -2.62 -3.34
C SER A 91 2.12 -2.48 -4.04
N PHE A 92 1.29 -1.55 -3.58
CA PHE A 92 0.03 -1.19 -4.23
C PHE A 92 0.31 -0.12 -5.29
N SER A 93 0.67 -0.57 -6.50
CA SER A 93 0.84 0.32 -7.66
C SER A 93 -0.51 0.68 -8.26
N ASP A 94 -1.00 1.88 -7.95
CA ASP A 94 -2.19 2.47 -8.59
C ASP A 94 -1.83 3.27 -9.87
N GLY A 95 -0.60 3.15 -10.37
CA GLY A 95 -0.06 3.92 -11.51
C GLY A 95 1.41 3.57 -11.81
N PHE A 96 2.09 4.42 -12.59
CA PHE A 96 3.45 4.15 -13.12
C PHE A 96 4.61 4.74 -12.30
N GLU A 97 4.44 5.89 -11.64
CA GLU A 97 5.59 6.68 -11.12
C GLU A 97 5.62 6.88 -9.59
N GLY A 98 4.85 6.11 -8.81
CA GLY A 98 4.86 6.19 -7.34
C GLY A 98 4.62 7.60 -6.79
N PRO A 99 4.87 7.82 -5.49
CA PRO A 99 5.15 6.81 -4.48
C PRO A 99 3.92 5.92 -4.20
N TYR A 100 4.14 4.71 -3.69
CA TYR A 100 3.09 3.70 -3.49
C TYR A 100 2.87 3.39 -2.02
N LEU A 101 1.69 2.87 -1.69
CA LEU A 101 1.50 2.21 -0.40
C LEU A 101 2.32 0.91 -0.41
N MET A 102 3.25 0.82 0.53
CA MET A 102 4.23 -0.24 0.59
C MET A 102 4.34 -0.87 1.97
N TRP A 103 4.64 -2.17 1.98
CA TRP A 103 5.07 -2.92 3.15
C TRP A 103 6.41 -3.58 2.86
N ASN A 104 7.39 -3.39 3.74
CA ASN A 104 8.63 -4.14 3.72
C ASN A 104 8.71 -5.01 4.98
N SER A 105 8.96 -6.30 4.81
CA SER A 105 8.98 -7.26 5.93
C SER A 105 10.11 -7.03 6.96
N GLN A 106 11.17 -6.30 6.60
CA GLN A 106 12.24 -5.88 7.50
C GLN A 106 11.84 -4.65 8.33
N GLU A 107 11.13 -3.69 7.71
CA GLU A 107 10.67 -2.48 8.41
C GLU A 107 9.42 -2.73 9.28
N GLY A 108 8.57 -3.68 8.87
CA GLY A 108 7.40 -4.10 9.64
C GLY A 108 6.30 -3.04 9.78
N LYS A 109 6.22 -2.09 8.86
CA LYS A 109 5.20 -1.02 8.83
C LYS A 109 4.79 -0.67 7.41
N TRP A 110 3.58 -0.14 7.26
CA TRP A 110 3.12 0.44 6.01
C TRP A 110 3.69 1.85 5.82
N THR A 111 4.14 2.19 4.63
CA THR A 111 4.70 3.50 4.27
C THR A 111 4.25 3.93 2.87
N ILE A 112 4.46 5.21 2.56
CA ILE A 112 4.37 5.73 1.19
C ILE A 112 5.82 5.90 0.71
N ASP A 113 6.26 5.02 -0.19
CA ASP A 113 7.66 4.96 -0.62
C ASP A 113 7.76 4.37 -2.05
N PHE A 114 8.98 4.23 -2.55
CA PHE A 114 9.29 3.56 -3.81
C PHE A 114 9.77 2.11 -3.56
N PRO A 115 9.49 1.17 -4.49
CA PRO A 115 9.92 -0.22 -4.37
C PRO A 115 11.43 -0.30 -4.20
N LYS A 116 11.89 -1.05 -3.17
CA LYS A 116 13.33 -1.21 -2.88
C LYS A 116 13.82 -2.56 -3.39
N ILE A 117 12.94 -3.56 -3.42
CA ILE A 117 13.21 -4.86 -4.00
C ILE A 117 12.73 -4.89 -5.44
N VAL A 118 13.68 -4.95 -6.38
CA VAL A 118 13.39 -5.22 -7.79
C VAL A 118 13.46 -6.73 -8.00
N SER A 119 12.33 -7.34 -8.35
CA SER A 119 12.31 -8.74 -8.79
C SER A 119 13.16 -8.85 -10.07
N LYS A 120 14.24 -9.63 -10.00
CA LYS A 120 15.01 -10.03 -11.19
C LYS A 120 14.36 -11.23 -11.87
#